data_AF-A0A561U129-F1
#
_entry.id   AF-A0A561U129-F1
#
_cell.length_a   1.000
_cell.length_b   1.000
_cell.length_c   1.000
_cell.angle_alpha   90.00
_cell.angle_beta   90.00
_cell.angle_gamma   90.00
#
_symmetry.space_group_name_H-M   'P 1'
#
loop_
_entity.id
_entity.type
_entity.pdbx_description
1 polymer ?
#
loop_
_entity_poly.entity_id
_entity_poly.type
_entity_poly.pdbx_seq_one_letter_code
_entity_poly.pdbx_strand_id
1 'polypeptide(L)'
;MLHDPDRWRHLHVHWHAYVEISTGAPLEEVSTRDARLSRSPVAVLSSPVAVCEWMASMTGEHAHPVTVHLLGSADDEGRNVGRIGDDRHIEHDRRENLAVLSRGHSLHAHFRRRDDRMRLWAEAVSADECWEAHHE
;
A
#
# COMPACT_ATOMS: atom_id res chain seq x y z
N MET A 1 -9.30 24.16 7.32
CA MET A 1 -10.06 23.52 6.22
C MET A 1 -10.32 22.08 6.63
N LEU A 2 -11.59 21.68 6.76
CA LEU A 2 -11.92 20.26 6.92
C LEU A 2 -11.47 19.54 5.64
N HIS A 3 -10.71 18.45 5.78
CA HIS A 3 -10.33 17.60 4.67
C HIS A 3 -11.58 16.82 4.20
N ASP A 4 -11.87 16.84 2.90
CA ASP A 4 -12.93 16.03 2.30
C ASP A 4 -12.48 14.56 2.23
N PRO A 5 -13.10 13.65 3.01
CA PRO A 5 -12.76 12.23 3.00
C PRO A 5 -13.20 11.51 1.71
N ASP A 6 -14.04 12.13 0.89
CA ASP A 6 -14.54 11.59 -0.38
C ASP A 6 -13.95 12.30 -1.60
N ARG A 7 -12.85 13.03 -1.43
CA ARG A 7 -12.18 13.74 -2.53
C ARG A 7 -11.85 12.82 -3.71
N TRP A 8 -11.46 11.57 -3.44
CA TRP A 8 -11.16 10.57 -4.47
C TRP A 8 -12.34 10.34 -5.44
N ARG A 9 -13.59 10.41 -4.96
CA ARG A 9 -14.79 10.26 -5.81
C ARG A 9 -14.93 11.42 -6.78
N HIS A 10 -14.72 12.64 -6.28
CA HIS A 10 -14.75 13.85 -7.10
C HIS A 10 -13.62 13.89 -8.13
N LEU A 11 -12.52 13.20 -7.86
CA LEU A 11 -11.40 13.04 -8.79
C LEU A 11 -11.60 11.88 -9.78
N HIS A 12 -12.68 11.09 -9.64
CA HIS A 12 -12.92 9.90 -10.45
C HIS A 12 -11.71 8.94 -10.47
N VAL A 13 -11.11 8.72 -9.30
CA VAL A 13 -9.92 7.88 -9.12
C VAL A 13 -10.30 6.48 -8.63
N HIS A 14 -9.66 5.47 -9.20
CA HIS A 14 -9.56 4.12 -8.65
C HIS A 14 -8.07 3.72 -8.56
N TRP A 15 -7.78 2.49 -8.11
CA TRP A 15 -6.40 2.05 -7.91
C TRP A 15 -6.07 0.77 -8.66
N HIS A 16 -4.90 0.76 -9.30
CA HIS A 16 -4.30 -0.42 -9.90
C HIS A 16 -3.24 -0.98 -8.95
N ALA A 17 -3.43 -2.22 -8.51
CA ALA A 17 -2.53 -2.89 -7.59
C ALA A 17 -1.42 -3.64 -8.33
N TYR A 18 -0.19 -3.55 -7.83
CA TYR A 18 0.97 -4.26 -8.36
C TYR A 18 1.84 -4.83 -7.23
N VAL A 19 2.48 -5.95 -7.52
CA VAL A 19 3.40 -6.64 -6.61
C VAL A 19 4.75 -6.79 -7.30
N GLU A 20 5.82 -6.48 -6.56
CA GLU A 20 7.19 -6.68 -7.02
C GLU A 20 7.99 -7.40 -5.96
N ILE A 21 8.56 -8.53 -6.33
CA ILE A 21 9.47 -9.31 -5.49
C ILE A 21 10.89 -8.96 -5.90
N SER A 22 11.73 -8.77 -4.91
CA SER A 22 13.07 -8.26 -5.09
C SER A 22 14.01 -8.96 -4.12
N THR A 23 15.22 -9.28 -4.59
CA THR A 23 16.25 -9.96 -3.78
C THR A 23 16.74 -9.10 -2.61
N GLY A 24 16.49 -7.78 -2.67
CA GLY A 24 16.91 -6.82 -1.67
C GLY A 24 18.34 -6.33 -1.87
N ALA A 25 18.90 -6.57 -3.05
CA ALA A 25 20.19 -6.02 -3.45
C ALA A 25 20.13 -4.48 -3.49
N PRO A 26 21.19 -3.76 -3.05
CA PRO A 26 21.19 -2.29 -2.98
C PRO A 26 20.96 -1.56 -4.31
N LEU A 27 21.18 -2.23 -5.44
CA LEU A 27 21.13 -1.66 -6.79
C LEU A 27 19.93 -2.18 -7.60
N GLU A 28 19.00 -2.88 -6.96
CA GLU A 28 17.83 -3.41 -7.66
C GLU A 28 16.88 -2.27 -8.05
N GLU A 29 16.69 -2.08 -9.35
CA GLU A 29 15.83 -1.02 -9.88
C GLU A 29 14.38 -1.25 -9.46
N VAL A 30 13.76 -0.18 -8.96
CA VAL A 30 12.33 -0.14 -8.70
C VAL A 30 11.64 0.32 -9.98
N SER A 31 10.56 -0.36 -10.38
CA SER A 31 9.83 0.06 -11.57
C SER A 31 9.33 1.51 -11.43
N THR A 32 9.15 2.19 -12.55
CA THR A 32 8.49 3.50 -12.57
C THR A 32 6.96 3.31 -12.56
N ARG A 33 6.21 4.37 -12.22
CA ARG A 33 4.74 4.36 -12.33
C ARG A 33 4.30 4.00 -13.76
N ASP A 34 4.92 4.62 -14.76
CA ASP A 34 4.60 4.37 -16.18
C ASP A 34 4.86 2.90 -16.57
N ALA A 35 5.95 2.29 -16.09
CA ALA A 35 6.23 0.88 -16.31
C ALA A 35 5.24 -0.06 -15.61
N ARG A 36 4.65 0.37 -14.49
CA ARG A 36 3.56 -0.38 -13.83
C ARG A 36 2.25 -0.22 -14.59
N LEU A 37 1.89 1.00 -14.97
CA LEU A 37 0.64 1.28 -15.68
C LEU A 37 0.60 0.68 -17.10
N SER A 38 1.76 0.40 -17.70
CA SER A 38 1.85 -0.28 -19.00
C SER A 38 1.66 -1.80 -18.95
N ARG A 39 1.51 -2.39 -17.76
CA ARG A 39 1.18 -3.82 -17.57
C ARG A 39 -0.15 -3.99 -16.85
N SER A 40 -0.76 -5.16 -17.02
CA SER A 40 -1.99 -5.53 -16.31
C SER A 40 -1.76 -5.52 -14.78
N PRO A 41 -2.64 -4.87 -14.01
CA PRO A 41 -2.57 -4.91 -12.55
C PRO A 41 -2.95 -6.30 -12.01
N VAL A 42 -2.49 -6.61 -10.81
CA VAL A 42 -2.90 -7.84 -10.11
C VAL A 42 -4.34 -7.73 -9.58
N ALA A 43 -4.80 -6.51 -9.32
CA ALA A 43 -6.17 -6.20 -8.94
C ALA A 43 -6.51 -4.74 -9.29
N VAL A 44 -7.77 -4.50 -9.62
CA VAL A 44 -8.34 -3.15 -9.77
C VAL A 44 -9.25 -2.91 -8.56
N LEU A 45 -8.96 -1.84 -7.81
CA LEU A 45 -9.57 -1.56 -6.52
C LEU A 45 -10.32 -0.22 -6.59
N SER A 46 -11.62 -0.25 -6.36
CA SER A 46 -12.54 0.89 -6.62
C SER A 46 -12.84 1.76 -5.40
N SER A 47 -12.20 1.51 -4.26
CA SER A 47 -12.37 2.33 -3.06
C SER A 47 -11.14 2.33 -2.16
N PRO A 48 -10.93 3.39 -1.36
CA PRO A 48 -9.89 3.43 -0.33
C PRO A 48 -9.91 2.21 0.60
N VAL A 49 -11.10 1.75 1.00
CA VAL A 49 -11.25 0.60 1.90
C VAL A 49 -10.73 -0.68 1.24
N ALA A 50 -11.08 -0.92 -0.03
CA ALA A 50 -10.61 -2.09 -0.77
C ALA A 50 -9.08 -2.10 -0.92
N VAL A 51 -8.46 -0.93 -1.11
CA VAL A 51 -6.99 -0.80 -1.11
C VAL A 51 -6.39 -1.14 0.25
N CYS A 52 -6.94 -0.59 1.34
CA CYS A 52 -6.47 -0.91 2.68
C CYS A 52 -6.60 -2.41 3.00
N GLU A 53 -7.69 -3.04 2.62
CA GLU A 53 -7.93 -4.48 2.84
C GLU A 53 -6.94 -5.33 2.04
N TRP A 54 -6.69 -4.98 0.78
CA TRP A 54 -5.69 -5.65 -0.04
C TRP A 54 -4.28 -5.51 0.55
N MET A 55 -3.87 -4.30 0.94
CA MET A 55 -2.57 -4.05 1.56
C MET A 55 -2.40 -4.82 2.88
N ALA A 56 -3.45 -4.84 3.72
CA ALA A 56 -3.47 -5.58 4.97
C ALA A 56 -3.32 -7.08 4.75
N SER A 57 -4.07 -7.64 3.80
CA SER A 57 -3.99 -9.07 3.45
C SER A 57 -2.59 -9.45 2.97
N MET A 58 -2.06 -8.71 1.99
CA MET A 58 -0.73 -8.97 1.43
C MET A 58 0.38 -8.85 2.49
N THR A 59 0.27 -7.85 3.38
CA THR A 59 1.24 -7.66 4.46
C THR A 59 1.13 -8.79 5.49
N GLY A 60 -0.07 -9.13 5.96
CA GLY A 60 -0.27 -10.20 6.93
C GLY A 60 0.15 -11.58 6.42
N GLU A 61 -0.05 -11.85 5.13
CA GLU A 61 0.32 -13.14 4.52
C GLU A 61 1.83 -13.28 4.29
N HIS A 62 2.50 -12.20 3.88
CA HIS A 62 3.87 -12.31 3.38
C HIS A 62 4.94 -11.67 4.25
N ALA A 63 4.61 -10.67 5.07
CA ALA A 63 5.61 -9.99 5.87
C ALA A 63 6.28 -10.95 6.85
N HIS A 64 7.61 -10.94 6.85
CA HIS A 64 8.36 -11.66 7.86
C HIS A 64 8.20 -10.95 9.20
N PRO A 65 7.67 -11.61 10.23
CA PRO A 65 7.40 -10.93 11.48
C PRO A 65 8.71 -10.58 12.19
N VAL A 66 8.98 -9.29 12.34
CA VAL A 66 10.17 -8.78 13.04
C VAL A 66 9.73 -7.87 14.17
N THR A 67 10.26 -8.11 15.37
CA THR A 67 10.11 -7.19 16.49
C THR A 67 10.96 -5.95 16.25
N VAL A 68 10.35 -4.78 16.32
CA VAL A 68 10.98 -3.48 16.12
C VAL A 68 10.79 -2.60 17.35
N HIS A 69 11.70 -1.66 17.55
CA HIS A 69 11.54 -0.63 18.56
C HIS A 69 10.73 0.54 18.02
N LEU A 70 9.66 0.89 18.71
CA LEU A 70 8.82 2.03 18.36
C LEU A 70 9.44 3.31 18.90
N LEU A 71 9.46 4.37 18.09
CA LEU A 71 9.90 5.69 18.53
C LEU A 71 8.72 6.42 19.17
N GLY A 72 8.86 6.84 20.44
CA GLY A 72 8.03 7.90 21.03
C GLY A 72 7.03 7.49 22.11
N SER A 73 6.55 6.24 22.20
CA SER A 73 5.65 5.84 23.30
C SER A 73 5.70 4.35 23.59
N ALA A 74 5.74 4.04 24.89
CA ALA A 74 5.69 2.68 25.40
C ALA A 74 4.24 2.20 25.44
N ASP A 75 4.03 0.90 25.26
CA ASP A 75 2.75 0.28 25.59
C ASP A 75 2.42 0.45 27.09
N ASP A 76 1.21 0.07 27.48
CA ASP A 76 0.73 0.18 28.87
C ASP A 76 1.60 -0.60 29.88
N GLU A 77 2.49 -1.48 29.40
CA GLU A 77 3.45 -2.27 30.17
C GLU A 77 4.87 -1.67 30.14
N GLY A 78 5.05 -0.47 29.58
CA GLY A 78 6.34 0.22 29.52
C GLY A 78 7.28 -0.27 28.41
N ARG A 79 6.80 -1.08 27.47
CA ARG A 79 7.60 -1.61 26.36
C ARG A 79 7.44 -0.76 25.09
N ASN A 80 8.55 -0.33 24.53
CA ASN A 80 8.59 0.38 23.24
C ASN A 80 8.83 -0.60 22.07
N VAL A 81 8.09 -1.71 22.02
CA VAL A 81 8.28 -2.72 20.96
C VAL A 81 6.98 -2.97 20.21
N GLY A 82 7.07 -3.12 18.90
CA GLY A 82 5.99 -3.55 18.01
C GLY A 82 6.46 -4.71 17.14
N ARG A 83 5.54 -5.36 16.45
CA ARG A 83 5.88 -6.44 15.52
C ARG A 83 5.34 -6.13 14.14
N ILE A 84 6.23 -6.12 13.15
CA ILE A 84 5.83 -5.92 11.75
C ILE A 84 4.91 -7.06 11.32
N GLY A 85 3.81 -6.70 10.67
CA GLY A 85 2.81 -7.64 10.16
C GLY A 85 1.86 -8.22 11.23
N ASP A 86 1.91 -7.74 12.48
CA ASP A 86 0.88 -8.09 13.46
C ASP A 86 -0.39 -7.24 13.30
N ASP A 87 -1.47 -7.62 13.99
CA ASP A 87 -2.76 -6.95 13.89
C ASP A 87 -2.70 -5.46 14.29
N ARG A 88 -1.81 -5.08 15.22
CA ARG A 88 -1.67 -3.69 15.67
C ARG A 88 -0.98 -2.85 14.60
N HIS A 89 0.07 -3.39 13.98
CA HIS A 89 0.76 -2.80 12.85
C HIS A 89 -0.19 -2.64 11.67
N ILE A 90 -0.92 -3.69 11.31
CA ILE A 90 -1.87 -3.66 10.19
C ILE A 90 -2.99 -2.65 10.43
N GLU A 91 -3.55 -2.58 11.65
CA GLU A 91 -4.59 -1.61 11.98
C GLU A 91 -4.06 -0.16 11.99
N HIS A 92 -2.83 0.04 12.45
CA HIS A 92 -2.17 1.35 12.38
C HIS A 92 -2.00 1.80 10.92
N ASP A 93 -1.37 0.98 10.09
CA ASP A 93 -1.17 1.25 8.66
C ASP A 93 -2.49 1.49 7.95
N ARG A 94 -3.53 0.69 8.24
CA ARG A 94 -4.87 0.85 7.67
C ARG A 94 -5.44 2.24 7.91
N ARG A 95 -5.27 2.81 9.11
CA ARG A 95 -5.78 4.16 9.44
C ARG A 95 -5.03 5.24 8.67
N GLU A 96 -3.71 5.16 8.62
CA GLU A 96 -2.89 6.14 7.91
C GLU A 96 -3.12 6.06 6.39
N ASN A 97 -3.13 4.85 5.85
CA ASN A 97 -3.39 4.57 4.44
C ASN A 97 -4.77 5.08 4.01
N LEU A 98 -5.80 4.87 4.83
CA LEU A 98 -7.15 5.37 4.52
C LEU A 98 -7.16 6.89 4.35
N ALA A 99 -6.41 7.63 5.19
CA ALA A 99 -6.33 9.08 5.10
C ALA A 99 -5.66 9.56 3.80
N VAL A 100 -4.64 8.84 3.34
CA VAL A 100 -3.94 9.11 2.08
C VAL A 100 -4.83 8.79 0.87
N LEU A 101 -5.43 7.60 0.86
CA LEU A 101 -6.29 7.12 -0.24
C LEU A 101 -7.57 7.94 -0.39
N SER A 102 -8.15 8.41 0.72
CA SER A 102 -9.31 9.30 0.70
C SER A 102 -9.08 10.59 -0.11
N ARG A 103 -7.81 10.99 -0.26
CA ARG A 103 -7.38 12.14 -1.06
C ARG A 103 -7.11 11.81 -2.53
N GLY A 104 -7.26 10.55 -2.94
CA GLY A 104 -7.00 10.06 -4.30
C GLY A 104 -5.53 9.82 -4.62
N HIS A 105 -4.69 9.56 -3.61
CA HIS A 105 -3.25 9.35 -3.82
C HIS A 105 -2.89 7.87 -3.96
N SER A 106 -1.75 7.59 -4.62
CA SER A 106 -1.14 6.26 -4.65
C SER A 106 -0.59 5.87 -3.27
N LEU A 107 -0.46 4.57 -3.04
CA LEU A 107 0.25 4.01 -1.89
C LEU A 107 1.38 3.08 -2.33
N HIS A 108 2.40 3.02 -1.48
CA HIS A 108 3.50 2.09 -1.60
C HIS A 108 3.83 1.51 -0.23
N ALA A 109 3.94 0.18 -0.15
CA ALA A 109 4.49 -0.50 1.01
C ALA A 109 5.67 -1.37 0.58
N HIS A 110 6.65 -1.49 1.48
CA HIS A 110 7.84 -2.29 1.25
C HIS A 110 8.25 -2.99 2.53
N PHE A 111 8.24 -4.31 2.50
CA PHE A 111 8.57 -5.12 3.67
C PHE A 111 9.44 -6.32 3.30
N ARG A 112 10.11 -6.85 4.32
CA ARG A 112 10.90 -8.07 4.20
C ARG A 112 9.98 -9.29 4.25
N ARG A 113 10.28 -10.27 3.41
CA ARG A 113 9.80 -11.65 3.53
C ARG A 113 10.94 -12.49 4.08
N ARG A 114 10.74 -13.80 4.19
CA ARG A 114 11.74 -14.72 4.75
C ARG A 114 13.08 -14.64 4.01
N ASP A 115 13.02 -14.70 2.68
CA ASP A 115 14.21 -14.85 1.82
C ASP A 115 14.40 -13.68 0.84
N ASP A 116 13.40 -12.81 0.71
CA ASP A 116 13.38 -11.71 -0.25
C ASP A 116 12.66 -10.48 0.34
N ARG A 117 12.40 -9.48 -0.51
CA ARG A 117 11.60 -8.29 -0.19
C ARG A 117 10.42 -8.19 -1.14
N MET A 118 9.32 -7.67 -0.65
CA MET A 118 8.12 -7.41 -1.43
C MET A 118 7.77 -5.93 -1.37
N ARG A 119 7.48 -5.37 -2.55
CA ARG A 119 6.89 -4.05 -2.71
C ARG A 119 5.46 -4.21 -3.21
N LEU A 120 4.56 -3.49 -2.56
CA LEU A 120 3.18 -3.35 -2.97
C LEU A 120 2.99 -1.93 -3.47
N TRP A 121 2.34 -1.78 -4.62
CA TRP A 121 1.94 -0.50 -5.18
C TRP A 121 0.44 -0.50 -5.37
N ALA A 122 -0.24 0.52 -4.89
CA ALA A 122 -1.61 0.83 -5.30
C ALA A 122 -1.55 2.18 -6.02
N GLU A 123 -1.46 2.15 -7.34
CA GLU A 123 -1.37 3.37 -8.14
C GLU A 123 -2.75 3.97 -8.32
N ALA A 124 -2.93 5.23 -7.90
CA ALA A 124 -4.11 5.99 -8.24
C ALA A 124 -4.15 6.21 -9.76
N VAL A 125 -5.29 5.94 -10.37
CA VAL A 125 -5.53 5.98 -11.81
C VAL A 125 -6.80 6.78 -12.06
N SER A 126 -6.71 7.79 -12.92
CA SER A 126 -7.89 8.47 -13.46
C SER A 126 -8.50 7.67 -14.62
N ALA A 127 -9.71 8.05 -15.07
CA ALA A 127 -10.32 7.45 -16.25
C ALA A 127 -9.41 7.49 -17.49
N ASP A 128 -8.66 8.58 -17.69
CA ASP A 128 -7.76 8.78 -18.83
C ASP A 128 -6.48 7.93 -18.75
N GLU A 129 -6.07 7.56 -17.53
CA GLU A 129 -4.92 6.69 -17.29
C GLU A 129 -5.31 5.19 -17.31
N CYS A 130 -6.61 4.88 -17.34
CA CYS A 130 -7.12 3.52 -17.36
C CYS A 130 -7.14 2.97 -18.78
N TRP A 131 -6.13 2.16 -19.12
CA TRP A 131 -5.96 1.56 -20.45
C TRP A 131 -7.14 0.69 -20.91
N GLU A 132 -7.95 0.14 -20.00
CA GLU A 132 -9.17 -0.62 -20.34
C GLU A 132 -10.23 0.22 -21.08
N ALA A 133 -10.22 1.57 -20.93
CA ALA A 133 -11.13 2.45 -21.66
C ALA A 133 -10.72 2.69 -23.14
N HIS A 134 -9.53 2.23 -23.54
CA HIS A 134 -8.98 2.42 -24.89
C HIS A 134 -9.02 1.16 -25.76
N HIS A 135 -9.69 0.09 -25.31
CA HIS A 135 -9.76 -1.20 -26.00
C HIS A 135 -11.20 -1.66 -26.33
N GLU A 136 -12.17 -0.73 -26.33
CA GLU A 136 -13.50 -0.96 -26.94
C GLU A 136 -13.56 -0.49 -28.39
#